data_AF-A0A3D1HV51-F1
#
_entry.id   AF-A0A3D1HV51-F1
#
_cell.length_a   1.000
_cell.length_b   1.000
_cell.length_c   1.000
_cell.angle_alpha   90.00
_cell.angle_beta   90.00
_cell.angle_gamma   90.00
#
_symmetry.space_group_name_H-M   'P 1'
#
loop_
_entity.id
_entity.type
_entity.pdbx_description
1 polymer ?
#
loop_
_entity_poly.entity_id
_entity_poly.type
_entity_poly.pdbx_seq_one_letter_code
_entity_poly.pdbx_strand_id
1 'polypeptide(L)'
;MDCKELRRKVIKKYFSEMNDMQFEAVTAVNGPVLVLAGAGSGKTTVLVNRIANLVKFGDGYNSDYSRELTEQEVKWGEDYINGAADYVPNGVFSVSPVNPWNILAITFTNKAAGEL
;
A
#
# COMPACT_ATOMS: atom_id res chain seq x y z
N MET A 1 6.41 -5.80 -20.24
CA MET A 1 6.73 -5.52 -18.82
C MET A 1 6.09 -6.60 -17.97
N ASP A 2 6.81 -7.21 -17.03
CA ASP A 2 6.26 -8.25 -16.16
C ASP A 2 5.22 -7.65 -15.20
N CYS A 3 4.13 -8.39 -14.92
CA CYS A 3 3.06 -7.96 -14.03
C CYS A 3 3.59 -7.61 -12.64
N LYS A 4 4.56 -8.37 -12.13
CA LYS A 4 5.16 -8.11 -10.81
C LYS A 4 5.92 -6.79 -10.80
N GLU A 5 6.71 -6.55 -11.85
CA GLU A 5 7.52 -5.34 -11.96
C GLU A 5 6.64 -4.09 -12.07
N LEU A 6 5.60 -4.14 -12.92
CA LEU A 6 4.64 -3.04 -13.05
C LEU A 6 3.93 -2.77 -11.72
N ARG A 7 3.41 -3.82 -11.06
CA ARG A 7 2.74 -3.70 -9.75
C ARG A 7 3.65 -3.07 -8.70
N ARG A 8 4.91 -3.51 -8.60
CA ARG A 8 5.89 -2.95 -7.66
C ARG A 8 6.16 -1.47 -7.92
N LYS A 9 6.29 -1.07 -9.19
CA LYS A 9 6.49 0.34 -9.57
C LYS A 9 5.26 1.20 -9.24
N VAL A 10 4.06 0.71 -9.54
CA VAL A 10 2.79 1.37 -9.19
C VAL A 10 2.70 1.59 -7.68
N ILE A 11 2.91 0.55 -6.87
CA ILE A 11 2.80 0.64 -5.41
C ILE A 11 3.90 1.55 -4.82
N LYS A 12 5.14 1.46 -5.31
CA LYS A 12 6.23 2.33 -4.84
C LYS A 12 5.94 3.80 -5.17
N LYS A 13 5.36 4.10 -6.34
CA LYS A 13 4.90 5.45 -6.67
C LYS A 13 3.73 5.89 -5.79
N TYR A 14 2.78 5.01 -5.50
CA TYR A 14 1.62 5.33 -4.65
C TYR A 14 2.01 5.81 -3.25
N PHE A 15 3.13 5.29 -2.72
CA PHE A 15 3.68 5.68 -1.43
C PHE A 15 4.98 6.49 -1.57
N SER A 16 5.09 7.34 -2.61
CA SER A 16 6.31 8.11 -2.91
C SER A 16 6.76 9.06 -1.80
N GLU A 17 5.82 9.55 -0.99
CA GLU A 17 6.09 10.51 0.09
C GLU A 17 6.73 9.88 1.34
N MET A 18 6.88 8.55 1.36
CA MET A 18 7.47 7.82 2.47
C MET A 18 8.96 7.60 2.29
N ASN A 19 9.69 7.66 3.40
CA ASN A 19 11.04 7.09 3.42
C ASN A 19 11.00 5.56 3.36
N ASP A 20 12.15 4.93 3.12
CA ASP A 20 12.23 3.48 2.92
C ASP A 20 11.74 2.68 4.13
N MET A 21 11.97 3.16 5.35
CA MET A 21 11.55 2.46 6.57
C MET A 21 10.04 2.54 6.81
N GLN A 22 9.44 3.69 6.53
CA GLN A 22 7.99 3.85 6.55
C GLN A 22 7.33 2.98 5.48
N PHE A 23 7.91 2.96 4.28
CA PHE A 23 7.43 2.14 3.17
C PHE A 23 7.50 0.64 3.48
N GLU A 24 8.61 0.17 4.06
CA GLU A 24 8.75 -1.21 4.53
C GLU A 24 7.68 -1.54 5.59
N ALA A 25 7.49 -0.67 6.58
CA ALA A 25 6.47 -0.85 7.61
C ALA A 25 5.04 -0.87 7.04
N VAL A 26 4.76 -0.11 5.98
CA VAL A 26 3.45 -0.10 5.30
C VAL A 26 3.23 -1.37 4.47
N THR A 27 4.27 -1.89 3.81
CA THR A 27 4.17 -3.03 2.89
C THR A 27 4.40 -4.40 3.54
N ALA A 28 4.85 -4.45 4.80
CA ALA A 28 5.00 -5.69 5.56
C ALA A 28 3.64 -6.30 6.00
N VAL A 29 2.94 -6.98 5.10
CA VAL A 29 1.54 -7.43 5.31
C VAL A 29 1.43 -8.71 6.14
N ASN A 30 2.32 -9.66 5.91
CA ASN A 30 2.24 -10.99 6.50
C ASN A 30 2.98 -11.06 7.84
N GLY A 31 2.35 -11.70 8.84
CA GLY A 31 2.94 -11.95 10.15
C GLY A 31 2.95 -10.73 11.10
N PRO A 32 3.44 -10.92 12.34
CA PRO A 32 3.53 -9.85 13.32
C PRO A 32 4.59 -8.81 12.94
N VAL A 33 4.28 -7.51 13.15
CA VAL A 33 5.19 -6.40 12.87
C VAL A 33 5.28 -5.46 14.07
N LEU A 34 6.50 -5.13 14.50
CA LEU A 34 6.80 -4.12 15.53
C LEU A 34 7.47 -2.91 14.88
N VAL A 35 6.83 -1.75 14.96
CA VAL A 35 7.40 -0.48 14.46
C VAL A 35 7.85 0.37 15.65
N LEU A 36 9.17 0.58 15.78
CA LEU A 36 9.76 1.44 16.81
C LEU A 36 10.03 2.83 16.22
N ALA A 37 9.51 3.87 16.87
CA ALA A 37 9.51 5.20 16.28
C ALA A 37 9.50 6.32 17.34
N GLY A 38 10.35 7.33 17.15
CA GLY A 38 10.45 8.50 18.03
C GLY A 38 9.31 9.51 17.86
N ALA A 39 9.36 10.63 18.58
CA ALA A 39 8.47 11.77 18.33
C ALA A 39 8.71 12.35 16.91
N GLY A 40 7.65 12.86 16.25
CA GLY A 40 7.77 13.50 14.92
C GLY A 40 8.08 12.58 13.73
N SER A 41 8.21 11.27 13.92
CA SER A 41 8.60 10.29 12.89
C SER A 41 7.49 9.84 11.92
N GLY A 42 6.28 10.42 12.01
CA GLY A 42 5.16 10.04 11.15
C GLY A 42 4.43 8.74 11.54
N LYS A 43 4.47 8.34 12.82
CA LYS A 43 3.80 7.11 13.33
C LYS A 43 2.35 6.95 12.85
N THR A 44 1.55 7.99 12.97
CA THR A 44 0.14 7.98 12.53
C THR A 44 0.04 7.84 11.02
N THR A 45 0.87 8.58 10.26
CA THR A 45 0.96 8.46 8.79
C THR A 45 1.27 7.04 8.35
N VAL A 46 2.19 6.35 9.03
CA VAL A 46 2.51 4.94 8.75
C VAL A 46 1.31 4.04 9.03
N LEU A 47 0.60 4.21 10.15
CA LEU A 47 -0.57 3.40 10.48
C LEU A 47 -1.70 3.58 9.46
N VAL A 48 -2.05 4.82 9.12
CA VAL A 48 -3.10 5.14 8.13
C VAL A 48 -2.75 4.53 6.78
N ASN A 49 -1.52 4.72 6.31
CA ASN A 49 -1.11 4.19 5.02
C ASN A 49 -0.96 2.67 5.02
N ARG A 50 -0.62 2.05 6.16
CA ARG A 50 -0.61 0.59 6.29
C ARG A 50 -2.03 0.04 6.12
N ILE A 51 -3.04 0.66 6.74
CA ILE A 51 -4.45 0.30 6.53
C ILE A 51 -4.83 0.50 5.06
N ALA A 52 -4.45 1.63 4.45
CA ALA A 52 -4.70 1.89 3.04
C ALA A 52 -4.03 0.83 2.13
N ASN A 53 -2.80 0.41 2.42
CA ASN A 53 -2.10 -0.64 1.69
C ASN A 53 -2.83 -2.00 1.82
N LEU A 54 -3.20 -2.39 3.05
CA LEU A 54 -3.93 -3.63 3.30
C LEU A 54 -5.23 -3.71 2.48
N VAL A 55 -5.99 -2.62 2.41
CA VAL A 55 -7.26 -2.56 1.67
C VAL A 55 -7.03 -2.47 0.17
N LYS A 56 -6.11 -1.62 -0.30
CA LYS A 56 -5.96 -1.32 -1.73
C LYS A 56 -5.13 -2.36 -2.48
N PHE A 57 -4.01 -2.79 -1.89
CA PHE A 57 -3.02 -3.64 -2.56
C PHE A 57 -2.86 -5.01 -1.89
N GLY A 58 -3.21 -5.16 -0.61
CA GLY A 58 -2.91 -6.35 0.16
C GLY A 58 -1.41 -6.64 0.13
N ASP A 59 -1.04 -7.90 -0.10
CA ASP A 59 0.36 -8.35 -0.23
C ASP A 59 1.00 -8.00 -1.59
N GLY A 60 0.41 -7.08 -2.37
CA GLY A 60 0.79 -6.81 -3.74
C GLY A 60 2.28 -6.48 -3.95
N TYR A 61 2.92 -5.74 -3.03
CA TYR A 61 4.32 -5.34 -3.21
C TYR A 61 5.30 -6.51 -3.05
N ASN A 62 5.10 -7.32 -1.99
CA ASN A 62 6.01 -8.41 -1.62
C ASN A 62 5.62 -9.75 -2.27
N SER A 63 4.41 -9.89 -2.79
CA SER A 63 3.96 -11.13 -3.42
C SER A 63 4.68 -11.44 -4.72
N ASP A 64 4.99 -12.72 -4.90
CA ASP A 64 5.47 -13.30 -6.15
C ASP A 64 4.35 -13.75 -7.10
N TYR A 65 3.08 -13.51 -6.76
CA TYR A 65 1.96 -13.82 -7.64
C TYR A 65 2.09 -13.02 -8.95
N SER A 66 2.08 -13.72 -10.09
CA SER A 66 2.03 -13.12 -11.43
C SER A 66 0.87 -13.68 -12.21
N ARG A 67 0.29 -12.83 -13.06
CA ARG A 67 -0.74 -13.20 -14.03
C ARG A 67 -0.49 -12.42 -15.32
N GLU A 68 -1.14 -12.83 -16.38
CA GLU A 68 -1.19 -12.01 -17.59
C GLU A 68 -2.03 -10.75 -17.33
N LEU A 69 -1.51 -9.62 -17.78
CA LEU A 69 -2.20 -8.34 -17.77
C LEU A 69 -2.73 -8.07 -19.17
N THR A 70 -3.94 -7.52 -19.24
CA THR A 70 -4.46 -6.99 -20.49
C THR A 70 -3.69 -5.72 -20.88
N GLU A 71 -3.71 -5.36 -22.17
CA GLU A 71 -3.10 -4.11 -22.65
C GLU A 71 -3.62 -2.88 -21.90
N GLN A 72 -4.91 -2.88 -21.56
CA GLN A 72 -5.55 -1.79 -20.81
C GLN A 72 -5.02 -1.68 -19.37
N GLU A 73 -4.76 -2.81 -18.70
CA GLU A 73 -4.19 -2.82 -17.34
C GLU A 73 -2.73 -2.37 -17.32
N VAL A 74 -1.96 -2.77 -18.34
CA VAL A 74 -0.59 -2.29 -18.53
C VAL A 74 -0.60 -0.77 -18.71
N LYS A 75 -1.47 -0.28 -19.60
CA LYS A 75 -1.63 1.15 -19.86
C LYS A 75 -2.01 1.93 -18.60
N TRP A 76 -2.94 1.44 -17.79
CA TRP A 76 -3.28 2.09 -16.51
C TRP A 76 -2.08 2.22 -15.57
N GLY A 77 -1.25 1.17 -15.48
CA GLY A 77 -0.05 1.20 -14.66
C GLY A 77 0.99 2.20 -15.20
N GLU A 78 1.21 2.20 -16.52
CA GLU A 78 2.14 3.14 -17.19
C GLU A 78 1.67 4.58 -17.08
N ASP A 79 0.40 4.87 -17.35
CA ASP A 79 -0.18 6.20 -17.23
C ASP A 79 -0.04 6.72 -15.80
N TYR A 80 -0.32 5.88 -14.79
CA TYR A 80 -0.10 6.24 -13.40
C TYR A 80 1.38 6.48 -13.08
N ILE A 81 2.29 5.60 -13.50
CA ILE A 81 3.74 5.74 -13.25
C ILE A 81 4.30 7.01 -13.90
N ASN A 82 3.85 7.33 -15.11
CA ASN A 82 4.31 8.51 -15.85
C ASN A 82 3.59 9.81 -15.43
N GLY A 83 2.57 9.72 -14.58
CA GLY A 83 1.81 10.88 -14.11
C GLY A 83 0.78 11.40 -15.12
N ALA A 84 0.46 10.60 -16.14
CA ALA A 84 -0.67 10.86 -17.04
C ALA A 84 -2.02 10.55 -16.39
N ALA A 85 -2.02 9.79 -15.29
CA ALA A 85 -3.18 9.55 -14.41
C ALA A 85 -2.79 9.73 -12.94
N ASP A 86 -3.73 10.20 -12.12
CA ASP A 86 -3.60 10.39 -10.67
C ASP A 86 -4.30 9.26 -9.86
N TYR A 87 -4.94 8.32 -10.55
CA TYR A 87 -5.70 7.24 -9.96
C TYR A 87 -5.14 5.86 -10.34
N VAL A 88 -5.18 4.94 -9.37
CA VAL A 88 -4.86 3.52 -9.56
C VAL A 88 -6.14 2.69 -9.40
N PRO A 89 -6.58 1.94 -10.44
CA PRO A 89 -7.73 1.04 -10.37
C PRO A 89 -7.63 0.02 -9.24
N ASN A 90 -8.73 -0.15 -8.50
CA ASN A 90 -8.84 -1.19 -7.48
C ASN A 90 -8.82 -2.59 -8.12
N GLY A 91 -8.22 -3.57 -7.43
CA GLY A 91 -8.20 -4.96 -7.87
C GLY A 91 -7.11 -5.30 -8.91
N VAL A 92 -6.76 -4.37 -9.80
CA VAL A 92 -5.79 -4.65 -10.90
C VAL A 92 -4.41 -5.00 -10.36
N PHE A 93 -3.92 -4.20 -9.40
CA PHE A 93 -2.58 -4.31 -8.81
C PHE A 93 -2.60 -4.87 -7.39
N SER A 94 -3.68 -5.53 -6.97
CA SER A 94 -3.78 -6.11 -5.63
C SER A 94 -3.44 -7.60 -5.62
N VAL A 95 -2.98 -8.07 -4.45
CA VAL A 95 -2.87 -9.49 -4.15
C VAL A 95 -3.45 -9.71 -2.76
N SER A 96 -4.53 -10.49 -2.66
CA SER A 96 -5.22 -10.77 -1.40
C SER A 96 -5.53 -9.50 -0.57
N PRO A 97 -6.22 -8.49 -1.13
CA PRO A 97 -6.59 -7.29 -0.39
C PRO A 97 -7.51 -7.63 0.79
N VAL A 98 -7.37 -6.87 1.88
CA VAL A 98 -8.11 -7.07 3.12
C VAL A 98 -9.40 -6.25 3.08
N ASN A 99 -10.53 -6.89 3.37
CA ASN A 99 -11.78 -6.17 3.54
C ASN A 99 -11.69 -5.23 4.76
N PRO A 100 -12.19 -3.98 4.70
CA PRO A 100 -12.06 -3.03 5.80
C PRO A 100 -12.59 -3.54 7.16
N TRP A 101 -13.67 -4.32 7.17
CA TRP A 101 -14.24 -4.92 8.38
C TRP A 101 -13.41 -6.05 9.00
N ASN A 102 -12.32 -6.49 8.34
CA ASN A 102 -11.36 -7.43 8.91
C ASN A 102 -10.18 -6.72 9.60
N ILE A 103 -10.21 -5.38 9.69
CA ILE A 103 -9.15 -4.57 10.30
C ILE A 103 -9.66 -3.99 11.61
N LEU A 104 -8.90 -4.23 12.69
CA LEU A 104 -9.12 -3.61 14.00
C LEU A 104 -7.93 -2.71 14.34
N ALA A 105 -8.18 -1.40 14.44
CA ALA A 105 -7.20 -0.41 14.89
C ALA A 105 -7.54 0.04 16.31
N ILE A 106 -6.60 -0.12 17.25
CA ILE A 106 -6.78 0.26 18.65
C ILE A 106 -5.77 1.35 18.98
N THR A 107 -6.26 2.46 19.53
CA THR A 107 -5.44 3.58 20.02
C THR A 107 -5.74 3.85 21.49
N PHE A 108 -4.84 4.55 22.17
CA PHE A 108 -4.98 4.83 23.60
C PHE A 108 -6.03 5.91 23.90
N THR A 109 -6.32 6.81 22.94
CA THR A 109 -7.26 7.92 23.15
C THR A 109 -8.21 8.08 21.97
N ASN A 110 -9.43 8.55 22.24
CA ASN A 110 -10.41 8.87 21.20
C ASN A 110 -9.92 9.95 20.23
N LYS A 111 -9.08 10.88 20.71
CA LYS A 111 -8.47 11.90 19.83
C LYS A 111 -7.59 11.23 18.77
N ALA A 112 -6.72 10.31 19.18
CA ALA A 112 -5.88 9.57 18.24
C ALA A 112 -6.71 8.66 17.32
N ALA A 113 -7.82 8.10 17.81
CA ALA A 113 -8.75 7.35 16.97
C ALA A 113 -9.43 8.24 15.90
N GLY A 114 -9.77 9.49 16.22
CA GLY A 114 -10.39 10.42 15.28
C GLY A 114 -9.41 11.06 14.28
N GLU A 115 -8.11 10.89 14.47
CA GLU A 115 -7.06 11.31 13.54
C GLU A 115 -6.68 10.20 12.52
N LEU A 116 -7.20 8.98 12.71
CA LEU A 116 -7.06 7.85 11.77
C LEU A 116 -8.20 7.87 10.74
#